data_AF-A0A1K1M6B1-F1
#
_entry.id   AF-A0A1K1M6B1-F1
#
_cell.length_a   1.000
_cell.length_b   1.000
_cell.length_c   1.000
_cell.angle_alpha   90.00
_cell.angle_beta   90.00
_cell.angle_gamma   90.00
#
_symmetry.space_group_name_H-M   'P 1'
#
loop_
_entity.id
_entity.type
_entity.pdbx_description
1 polymer ?
#
loop_
_entity_poly.entity_id
_entity_poly.type
_entity_poly.pdbx_seq_one_letter_code
_entity_poly.pdbx_strand_id
1 'polypeptide(L)'
;MHNQPKVMIFEKAINNNIKFNKMKKLALLVAFVCVASVTAQTQYEKGMTKAFELWKNKKNIEAVQIFERISTAEKENWLPPYYAATVEIISAFGVKDEAVLTAKLNKAKTFLDAADKLSENNPEILMSYALLNTAYIAFDGQKYGMTLSGKNVAIYNKALALAPNNPRVILSKAEWDMGAAKFFGQPLEPFCKDVKKAVELFKKEEQTIKFYPYSGLDRAEKIMKNCEKKSSQN
;
A
#
# COMPACT_ATOMS: atom_id res chain seq x y z
N MET A 1 -73.15 42.60 -17.23
CA MET A 1 -72.26 42.03 -16.18
C MET A 1 -72.02 40.55 -16.45
N HIS A 2 -71.10 40.16 -17.34
CA HIS A 2 -70.74 38.74 -17.52
C HIS A 2 -69.38 38.60 -18.25
N ASN A 3 -68.27 38.83 -17.54
CA ASN A 3 -66.94 38.44 -18.04
C ASN A 3 -65.92 38.09 -16.94
N GLN A 4 -66.34 38.15 -15.67
CA GLN A 4 -65.52 37.83 -14.49
C GLN A 4 -65.01 36.36 -14.45
N PRO A 5 -65.75 35.32 -14.87
CA PRO A 5 -65.26 33.96 -14.72
C PRO A 5 -64.15 33.60 -15.72
N LYS A 6 -64.15 34.16 -16.94
CA LYS A 6 -63.11 33.90 -17.95
C LYS A 6 -61.76 34.51 -17.56
N VAL A 7 -61.75 35.70 -16.98
CA VAL A 7 -60.52 36.39 -16.53
C VAL A 7 -59.86 35.63 -15.38
N MET A 8 -60.64 35.20 -14.39
CA MET A 8 -60.12 34.40 -13.25
C MET A 8 -59.52 33.06 -13.68
N ILE A 9 -60.11 32.37 -14.67
CA ILE A 9 -59.56 31.11 -15.18
C ILE A 9 -58.22 31.34 -15.88
N PHE A 10 -58.11 32.43 -16.65
CA PHE A 10 -56.89 32.78 -17.38
C PHE A 10 -55.73 33.14 -16.44
N GLU A 11 -55.98 33.95 -15.41
CA GLU A 11 -54.98 34.31 -14.39
C GLU A 11 -54.50 33.09 -13.60
N LYS A 12 -55.41 32.17 -13.26
CA LYS A 12 -55.07 30.94 -12.55
C LYS A 12 -54.19 30.01 -13.40
N ALA A 13 -54.44 29.93 -14.70
CA ALA A 13 -53.63 29.16 -15.64
C ALA A 13 -52.21 29.75 -15.80
N ILE A 14 -52.08 31.08 -15.88
CA ILE A 14 -50.78 31.76 -15.96
C ILE A 14 -49.95 31.53 -14.68
N ASN A 15 -50.57 31.70 -13.51
CA ASN A 15 -49.89 31.47 -12.23
C ASN A 15 -49.43 30.02 -12.04
N ASN A 16 -50.23 29.05 -12.51
CA ASN A 16 -49.86 27.64 -12.47
C ASN A 16 -48.66 27.34 -13.39
N ASN A 17 -48.63 27.90 -14.61
CA ASN A 17 -47.48 27.76 -15.51
C ASN A 17 -46.20 28.41 -14.97
N ILE A 18 -46.30 29.57 -14.33
CA ILE A 18 -45.17 30.24 -13.67
C ILE A 18 -44.64 29.40 -12.50
N LYS A 19 -45.52 28.85 -11.66
CA LYS A 19 -45.14 27.93 -10.57
C LYS A 19 -44.49 26.66 -11.12
N PHE A 20 -45.04 26.07 -12.17
CA PHE A 20 -44.50 24.88 -12.80
C PHE A 20 -43.11 25.10 -13.39
N ASN A 21 -42.89 26.23 -14.06
CA ASN A 21 -41.56 26.60 -14.58
C ASN A 21 -40.56 26.93 -13.47
N LYS A 22 -40.99 27.54 -12.35
CA LYS A 22 -40.13 27.73 -11.16
C LYS A 22 -39.74 26.39 -10.52
N MET A 23 -40.68 25.45 -10.38
CA MET A 23 -40.41 24.11 -9.85
C MET A 23 -39.49 23.29 -10.76
N LYS A 24 -39.64 23.38 -12.10
CA LYS A 24 -38.73 22.76 -13.06
C LYS A 24 -37.30 23.30 -12.95
N LYS A 25 -37.14 24.63 -12.85
CA LYS A 25 -35.83 25.27 -12.66
C LYS A 25 -35.19 24.87 -11.32
N LEU A 26 -36.00 24.75 -10.26
CA LEU A 26 -35.54 24.30 -8.94
C LEU A 26 -35.12 22.82 -8.97
N ALA A 27 -35.90 21.95 -9.64
CA ALA A 27 -35.57 20.54 -9.81
C ALA A 27 -34.27 20.33 -10.64
N LEU A 28 -34.06 21.13 -11.68
CA LEU A 28 -32.81 21.14 -12.47
C LEU A 28 -31.60 21.59 -11.64
N LEU A 29 -31.78 22.56 -10.74
CA LEU A 29 -30.71 23.07 -9.89
C LEU A 29 -30.34 22.10 -8.76
N VAL A 30 -31.34 21.43 -8.17
CA VAL A 30 -31.14 20.34 -7.19
C VAL A 30 -30.49 19.12 -7.85
N ALA A 31 -30.91 18.75 -9.07
CA ALA A 31 -30.27 17.68 -9.84
C ALA A 31 -28.80 18.00 -10.15
N PHE A 32 -28.47 19.26 -10.47
CA PHE A 32 -27.07 19.68 -10.71
C PHE A 32 -26.20 19.58 -9.45
N VAL A 33 -26.74 19.93 -8.28
CA VAL A 33 -26.04 19.80 -6.98
C VAL A 33 -25.87 18.33 -6.57
N CYS A 34 -26.83 17.46 -6.86
CA CYS A 34 -26.71 16.02 -6.63
C CYS A 34 -25.67 15.36 -7.55
N VAL A 35 -25.54 15.80 -8.81
CA VAL A 35 -24.51 15.30 -9.73
C VAL A 35 -23.11 15.85 -9.38
N ALA A 36 -23.01 17.02 -8.75
CA ALA A 36 -21.72 17.57 -8.28
C ALA A 36 -21.12 16.81 -7.07
N SER A 37 -21.80 15.78 -6.57
CA SER A 37 -21.27 14.87 -5.54
C SER A 37 -20.34 13.78 -6.11
N VAL A 38 -19.87 13.91 -7.36
CA VAL A 38 -18.73 13.13 -7.84
C VAL A 38 -17.56 13.41 -6.89
N THR A 39 -17.19 12.41 -6.10
CA THR A 39 -16.17 12.50 -5.05
C THR A 39 -14.90 13.16 -5.58
N ALA A 40 -14.68 14.43 -5.25
CA ALA A 40 -13.43 15.09 -5.58
C ALA A 40 -12.31 14.41 -4.79
N GLN A 41 -11.43 13.71 -5.49
CA GLN A 41 -10.28 13.05 -4.88
C GLN A 41 -9.45 14.10 -4.10
N THR A 42 -9.15 13.80 -2.83
CA THR A 42 -8.38 14.71 -1.97
C THR A 42 -6.97 14.92 -2.53
N GLN A 43 -6.27 15.98 -2.13
CA GLN A 43 -4.88 16.20 -2.56
C GLN A 43 -3.96 15.05 -2.14
N TYR A 44 -4.18 14.51 -0.93
CA TYR A 44 -3.55 13.28 -0.45
C TYR A 44 -3.77 12.13 -1.43
N GLU A 45 -5.03 11.84 -1.76
CA GLU A 45 -5.37 10.71 -2.60
C GLU A 45 -4.80 10.87 -4.02
N LYS A 46 -4.85 12.07 -4.60
CA LYS A 46 -4.24 12.37 -5.91
C LYS A 46 -2.73 12.15 -5.87
N GLY A 47 -2.08 12.65 -4.82
CA GLY A 47 -0.64 12.47 -4.61
C GLY A 47 -0.25 11.01 -4.49
N MET A 48 -0.94 10.25 -3.63
CA MET A 48 -0.67 8.82 -3.42
C MET A 48 -0.88 8.03 -4.70
N THR A 49 -2.01 8.23 -5.41
CA THR A 49 -2.26 7.59 -6.71
C THR A 49 -1.14 7.90 -7.70
N LYS A 50 -0.68 9.16 -7.77
CA LYS A 50 0.41 9.54 -8.66
C LYS A 50 1.74 8.87 -8.28
N ALA A 51 2.07 8.80 -7.00
CA ALA A 51 3.27 8.14 -6.51
C ALA A 51 3.28 6.65 -6.87
N PHE A 52 2.16 5.95 -6.67
CA PHE A 52 2.02 4.55 -7.08
C PHE A 52 2.10 4.35 -8.58
N GLU A 53 1.53 5.24 -9.38
CA GLU A 53 1.65 5.19 -10.84
C GLU A 53 3.12 5.34 -11.29
N LEU A 54 3.86 6.28 -10.69
CA LEU A 54 5.29 6.46 -10.96
C LEU A 54 6.08 5.21 -10.57
N TRP A 55 5.81 4.64 -9.39
CA TRP A 55 6.48 3.44 -8.93
C TRP A 55 6.19 2.24 -9.83
N LYS A 56 4.93 2.02 -10.24
CA LYS A 56 4.53 0.98 -11.19
C LYS A 56 5.29 1.11 -12.52
N ASN A 57 5.52 2.34 -12.97
CA ASN A 57 6.27 2.65 -14.18
C ASN A 57 7.80 2.69 -13.96
N LYS A 58 8.31 2.17 -12.84
CA LYS A 58 9.73 2.10 -12.46
C LYS A 58 10.43 3.47 -12.32
N LYS A 59 9.66 4.55 -12.19
CA LYS A 59 10.14 5.91 -11.91
C LYS A 59 10.32 6.09 -10.40
N ASN A 60 11.23 5.31 -9.84
CA ASN A 60 11.36 5.14 -8.39
C ASN A 60 11.77 6.45 -7.69
N ILE A 61 12.66 7.24 -8.29
CA ILE A 61 13.14 8.51 -7.71
C ILE A 61 11.97 9.48 -7.59
N GLU A 62 11.20 9.64 -8.66
CA GLU A 62 10.05 10.53 -8.71
C GLU A 62 8.96 10.05 -7.75
N ALA A 63 8.70 8.74 -7.69
CA ALA A 63 7.75 8.16 -6.73
C ALA A 63 8.13 8.50 -5.28
N VAL A 64 9.39 8.29 -4.89
CA VAL A 64 9.91 8.63 -3.55
C VAL A 64 9.74 10.12 -3.27
N GLN A 65 10.09 11.00 -4.22
CA GLN A 65 9.92 12.45 -4.05
C GLN A 65 8.46 12.85 -3.83
N ILE A 66 7.50 12.20 -4.51
CA ILE A 66 6.08 12.45 -4.27
C ILE A 66 5.66 11.95 -2.88
N PHE A 67 6.02 10.71 -2.50
CA PHE A 67 5.71 10.20 -1.16
C PHE A 67 6.31 11.06 -0.04
N GLU A 68 7.56 11.49 -0.19
CA GLU A 68 8.25 12.40 0.72
C GLU A 68 7.50 13.73 0.85
N ARG A 69 7.08 14.35 -0.27
CA ARG A 69 6.27 15.57 -0.24
C ARG A 69 4.91 15.37 0.43
N ILE A 70 4.27 14.23 0.23
CA ILE A 70 3.00 13.94 0.91
C ILE A 70 3.24 13.81 2.42
N SER A 71 4.32 13.16 2.85
CA SER A 71 4.66 13.03 4.28
C SER A 71 4.90 14.38 4.97
N THR A 72 5.27 15.42 4.22
CA THR A 72 5.42 16.76 4.81
C THR A 72 4.08 17.47 5.03
N ALA A 73 3.02 17.10 4.30
CA ALA A 73 1.67 17.64 4.47
C ALA A 73 0.81 16.78 5.41
N GLU A 74 0.91 15.46 5.30
CA GLU A 74 0.09 14.48 6.02
C GLU A 74 0.82 13.98 7.29
N LYS A 75 0.97 14.87 8.28
CA LYS A 75 1.86 14.65 9.44
C LYS A 75 1.51 13.44 10.31
N GLU A 76 0.24 13.06 10.36
CA GLU A 76 -0.27 11.96 11.19
C GLU A 76 -0.44 10.65 10.41
N ASN A 77 0.00 10.61 9.14
CA ASN A 77 -0.18 9.45 8.28
C ASN A 77 1.15 8.71 8.06
N TRP A 78 1.24 7.48 8.57
CA TRP A 78 2.44 6.66 8.44
C TRP A 78 2.65 6.08 7.03
N LEU A 79 1.61 6.03 6.19
CA LEU A 79 1.69 5.38 4.87
C LEU A 79 2.66 6.08 3.90
N PRO A 80 2.62 7.41 3.69
CA PRO A 80 3.57 8.08 2.79
C PRO A 80 5.05 7.83 3.14
N PRO A 81 5.54 8.05 4.39
CA PRO A 81 6.92 7.74 4.70
C PRO A 81 7.21 6.24 4.59
N TYR A 82 6.28 5.36 4.98
CA TYR A 82 6.44 3.91 4.78
C TYR A 82 6.66 3.51 3.31
N TYR A 83 5.88 4.07 2.38
CA TYR A 83 6.07 3.77 0.97
C TYR A 83 7.33 4.41 0.39
N ALA A 84 7.69 5.63 0.81
CA ALA A 84 8.98 6.24 0.43
C ALA A 84 10.15 5.33 0.82
N ALA A 85 10.15 4.81 2.05
CA ALA A 85 11.14 3.84 2.51
C ALA A 85 11.14 2.56 1.68
N THR A 86 9.96 1.98 1.45
CA THR A 86 9.80 0.70 0.76
C THR A 86 10.35 0.77 -0.67
N VAL A 87 10.07 1.86 -1.40
CA VAL A 87 10.61 2.07 -2.76
C VAL A 87 12.13 2.22 -2.73
N GLU A 88 12.69 2.99 -1.79
CA GLU A 88 14.15 3.12 -1.65
C GLU A 88 14.82 1.77 -1.38
N ILE A 89 14.30 0.99 -0.43
CA ILE A 89 14.82 -0.35 -0.08
C ILE A 89 14.76 -1.28 -1.29
N ILE A 90 13.63 -1.37 -1.97
CA ILE A 90 13.48 -2.23 -3.16
C ILE A 90 14.46 -1.80 -4.26
N SER A 91 14.65 -0.49 -4.44
CA SER A 91 15.60 0.05 -5.43
C SER A 91 17.06 -0.16 -5.07
N ALA A 92 17.38 -0.51 -3.82
CA ALA A 92 18.74 -0.78 -3.37
C ALA A 92 19.20 -2.19 -3.73
N PHE A 93 18.28 -3.14 -3.94
CA PHE A 93 18.65 -4.48 -4.39
C PHE A 93 19.30 -4.44 -5.77
N GLY A 94 20.47 -5.08 -5.89
CA GLY A 94 21.24 -5.15 -7.13
C GLY A 94 22.19 -3.98 -7.37
N VAL A 95 22.16 -2.93 -6.53
CA VAL A 95 23.18 -1.88 -6.51
C VAL A 95 24.56 -2.50 -6.28
N LYS A 96 25.58 -2.03 -7.00
CA LYS A 96 26.96 -2.55 -6.95
C LYS A 96 27.93 -1.67 -6.19
N ASP A 97 27.59 -0.40 -6.02
CA ASP A 97 28.38 0.57 -5.26
C ASP A 97 27.84 0.65 -3.82
N GLU A 98 28.70 0.38 -2.84
CA GLU A 98 28.32 0.35 -1.42
C GLU A 98 27.93 1.74 -0.90
N ALA A 99 28.54 2.82 -1.39
CA ALA A 99 28.20 4.18 -0.98
C ALA A 99 26.79 4.54 -1.47
N VAL A 100 26.44 4.15 -2.71
CA VAL A 100 25.10 4.30 -3.26
C VAL A 100 24.08 3.48 -2.47
N LEU A 101 24.40 2.21 -2.17
CA LEU A 101 23.55 1.35 -1.33
C LEU A 101 23.29 2.00 0.04
N THR A 102 24.37 2.41 0.71
CA THR A 102 24.31 2.99 2.05
C THR A 102 23.52 4.29 2.08
N ALA A 103 23.71 5.17 1.08
CA ALA A 103 22.93 6.39 0.97
C ALA A 103 21.42 6.10 0.82
N LYS A 104 21.05 5.13 -0.02
CA LYS A 104 19.65 4.71 -0.21
C LYS A 104 19.04 4.12 1.05
N LEU A 105 19.74 3.18 1.69
CA LEU A 105 19.22 2.50 2.88
C LEU A 105 19.18 3.42 4.10
N ASN A 106 20.12 4.37 4.24
CA ASN A 106 20.03 5.42 5.26
C ASN A 106 18.82 6.33 5.03
N LYS A 107 18.58 6.76 3.78
CA LYS A 107 17.38 7.56 3.44
C LYS A 107 16.10 6.77 3.75
N ALA A 108 16.05 5.49 3.37
CA ALA A 108 14.92 4.64 3.69
C ALA A 108 14.70 4.48 5.20
N LYS A 109 15.78 4.32 5.98
CA LYS A 109 15.70 4.23 7.43
C LYS A 109 15.10 5.48 8.05
N THR A 110 15.49 6.68 7.59
CA THR A 110 14.90 7.94 8.06
C THR A 110 13.39 7.97 7.85
N PHE A 111 12.91 7.48 6.71
CA PHE A 111 11.48 7.37 6.44
C PHE A 111 10.79 6.30 7.29
N LEU A 112 11.41 5.14 7.52
CA LEU A 112 10.86 4.12 8.42
C LEU A 112 10.77 4.64 9.86
N ASP A 113 11.81 5.32 10.34
CA ASP A 113 11.82 5.90 11.69
C ASP A 113 10.71 6.97 11.84
N ALA A 114 10.38 7.70 10.77
CA ALA A 114 9.25 8.61 10.77
C ALA A 114 7.90 7.88 10.78
N ALA A 115 7.76 6.80 9.99
CA ALA A 115 6.54 6.00 9.96
C ALA A 115 6.30 5.27 11.30
N ASP A 116 7.34 4.74 11.93
CA ASP A 116 7.27 3.99 13.20
C ASP A 116 6.78 4.88 14.36
N LYS A 117 7.23 6.14 14.40
CA LYS A 117 6.73 7.14 15.37
C LYS A 117 5.23 7.42 15.25
N LEU A 118 4.68 7.29 14.05
CA LEU A 118 3.25 7.53 13.76
C LEU A 118 2.41 6.25 13.93
N SER A 119 3.04 5.08 13.92
CA SER A 119 2.38 3.78 13.99
C SER A 119 3.28 2.78 14.70
N GLU A 120 3.40 2.96 16.02
CA GLU A 120 4.27 2.12 16.84
C GLU A 120 3.85 0.65 16.79
N ASN A 121 4.84 -0.25 16.76
CA ASN A 121 4.63 -1.70 16.69
C ASN A 121 3.81 -2.15 15.47
N ASN A 122 3.82 -1.37 14.37
CA ASN A 122 3.15 -1.74 13.14
C ASN A 122 3.91 -2.89 12.43
N PRO A 123 3.26 -4.05 12.19
CA PRO A 123 3.91 -5.18 11.54
C PRO A 123 4.46 -4.87 10.14
N GLU A 124 3.80 -4.01 9.37
CA GLU A 124 4.25 -3.64 8.02
C GLU A 124 5.59 -2.89 8.06
N ILE A 125 5.74 -1.99 9.02
CA ILE A 125 6.97 -1.21 9.23
C ILE A 125 8.09 -2.12 9.72
N LEU A 126 7.79 -3.05 10.65
CA LEU A 126 8.74 -4.07 11.10
C LEU A 126 9.25 -4.91 9.91
N MET A 127 8.37 -5.35 9.01
CA MET A 127 8.78 -6.08 7.81
C MET A 127 9.69 -5.24 6.90
N SER A 128 9.44 -3.94 6.76
CA SER A 128 10.33 -3.06 5.98
C SER A 128 11.70 -2.85 6.64
N TYR A 129 11.80 -2.81 7.98
CA TYR A 129 13.11 -2.83 8.65
C TYR A 129 13.87 -4.14 8.39
N ALA A 130 13.19 -5.29 8.42
CA ALA A 130 13.82 -6.57 8.08
C ALA A 130 14.26 -6.61 6.61
N LEU A 131 13.47 -6.04 5.70
CA LEU A 131 13.82 -5.94 4.28
C LEU A 131 15.02 -5.01 4.04
N LEU A 132 15.10 -3.89 4.76
CA LEU A 132 16.26 -2.98 4.74
C LEU A 132 17.54 -3.72 5.13
N ASN A 133 17.51 -4.46 6.24
CA ASN A 133 18.64 -5.29 6.65
C ASN A 133 18.97 -6.36 5.61
N THR A 134 17.94 -6.97 5.01
CA THR A 134 18.10 -7.98 3.95
C THR A 134 18.80 -7.39 2.72
N ALA A 135 18.56 -6.12 2.38
CA ALA A 135 19.26 -5.44 1.28
C ALA A 135 20.77 -5.30 1.54
N TYR A 136 21.18 -4.96 2.77
CA TYR A 136 22.59 -4.98 3.17
C TYR A 136 23.19 -6.39 3.07
N ILE A 137 22.51 -7.40 3.61
CA ILE A 137 22.99 -8.79 3.58
C ILE A 137 23.09 -9.32 2.15
N ALA A 138 22.15 -8.96 1.28
CA ALA A 138 22.18 -9.35 -0.13
C ALA A 138 23.30 -8.65 -0.92
N PHE A 139 23.73 -7.46 -0.49
CA PHE A 139 24.88 -6.77 -1.06
C PHE A 139 26.19 -7.46 -0.67
N ASP A 140 26.40 -7.71 0.62
CA ASP A 140 27.58 -8.41 1.14
C ASP A 140 27.22 -9.25 2.38
N GLY A 141 26.98 -10.53 2.14
CA GLY A 141 26.59 -11.48 3.19
C GLY A 141 27.71 -11.74 4.21
N GLN A 142 28.98 -11.62 3.83
CA GLN A 142 30.10 -11.82 4.74
C GLN A 142 30.23 -10.63 5.71
N LYS A 143 30.06 -9.42 5.19
CA LYS A 143 30.16 -8.18 5.98
C LYS A 143 28.95 -7.96 6.89
N TYR A 144 27.74 -8.14 6.36
CA TYR A 144 26.51 -7.75 7.07
C TYR A 144 25.74 -8.93 7.66
N GLY A 145 25.97 -10.16 7.18
CA GLY A 145 25.19 -11.34 7.56
C GLY A 145 25.19 -11.60 9.07
N MET A 146 26.37 -11.66 9.69
CA MET A 146 26.49 -11.98 11.12
C MET A 146 25.81 -10.94 12.02
N THR A 147 25.89 -9.65 11.66
CA THR A 147 25.37 -8.56 12.50
C THR A 147 23.88 -8.29 12.29
N LEU A 148 23.36 -8.51 11.09
CA LEU A 148 21.98 -8.17 10.74
C LEU A 148 21.04 -9.37 10.73
N SER A 149 21.52 -10.60 10.54
CA SER A 149 20.64 -11.79 10.51
C SER A 149 19.94 -12.04 11.84
N GLY A 150 20.67 -11.92 12.98
CA GLY A 150 20.06 -12.04 14.31
C GLY A 150 19.01 -10.96 14.58
N LYS A 151 19.24 -9.73 14.09
CA LYS A 151 18.25 -8.64 14.18
C LYS A 151 17.01 -8.96 13.37
N ASN A 152 17.16 -9.48 12.15
CA ASN A 152 16.03 -9.91 11.32
C ASN A 152 15.19 -10.99 11.99
N VAL A 153 15.82 -12.01 12.59
CA VAL A 153 15.11 -13.05 13.34
C VAL A 153 14.28 -12.44 14.47
N ALA A 154 14.85 -11.51 15.24
CA ALA A 154 14.12 -10.83 16.31
C ALA A 154 12.93 -10.00 15.77
N ILE A 155 13.12 -9.27 14.67
CA ILE A 155 12.06 -8.48 14.01
C ILE A 155 10.92 -9.38 13.54
N TYR A 156 11.23 -10.48 12.84
CA TYR A 156 10.21 -11.43 12.37
C TYR A 156 9.47 -12.07 13.54
N ASN A 157 10.16 -12.50 14.59
CA ASN A 157 9.52 -13.07 15.77
C ASN A 157 8.57 -12.06 16.44
N LYS A 158 9.00 -10.79 16.58
CA LYS A 158 8.15 -9.71 17.11
C LYS A 158 6.91 -9.49 16.23
N ALA A 159 7.09 -9.41 14.91
CA ALA A 159 5.99 -9.18 13.99
C ALA A 159 4.99 -10.34 13.96
N LEU A 160 5.45 -11.60 14.02
CA LEU A 160 4.57 -12.76 14.12
C LEU A 160 3.79 -12.77 15.45
N ALA A 161 4.42 -12.36 16.55
CA ALA A 161 3.72 -12.26 17.83
C ALA A 161 2.62 -11.18 17.80
N LEU A 162 2.89 -10.05 17.12
CA LEU A 162 1.94 -8.94 16.98
C LEU A 162 0.80 -9.25 16.00
N ALA A 163 1.10 -9.91 14.89
CA ALA A 163 0.15 -10.15 13.82
C ALA A 163 0.31 -11.56 13.21
N PRO A 164 -0.07 -12.62 13.97
CA PRO A 164 0.17 -14.02 13.59
C PRO A 164 -0.61 -14.49 12.36
N ASN A 165 -1.61 -13.71 11.92
CA ASN A 165 -2.44 -13.97 10.75
C ASN A 165 -2.25 -12.93 9.64
N ASN A 166 -1.28 -12.00 9.78
CA ASN A 166 -0.97 -11.09 8.70
C ASN A 166 -0.23 -11.86 7.58
N PRO A 167 -0.80 -11.93 6.37
CA PRO A 167 -0.22 -12.74 5.30
C PRO A 167 1.16 -12.23 4.85
N ARG A 168 1.42 -10.92 4.94
CA ARG A 168 2.72 -10.33 4.59
C ARG A 168 3.79 -10.67 5.60
N VAL A 169 3.44 -10.73 6.89
CA VAL A 169 4.37 -11.15 7.95
C VAL A 169 4.78 -12.60 7.76
N ILE A 170 3.82 -13.49 7.55
CA ILE A 170 4.08 -14.92 7.33
C ILE A 170 4.91 -15.12 6.07
N LEU A 171 4.52 -14.49 4.96
CA LEU A 171 5.27 -14.60 3.70
C LEU A 171 6.70 -14.08 3.84
N SER A 172 6.89 -12.90 4.42
CA SER A 172 8.22 -12.28 4.54
C SER A 172 9.14 -13.11 5.42
N LYS A 173 8.63 -13.69 6.51
CA LYS A 173 9.41 -14.64 7.32
C LYS A 173 9.77 -15.89 6.52
N ALA A 174 8.82 -16.47 5.80
CA ALA A 174 9.08 -17.66 4.98
C ALA A 174 10.15 -17.37 3.90
N GLU A 175 10.07 -16.24 3.20
CA GLU A 175 11.08 -15.81 2.23
C GLU A 175 12.46 -15.62 2.87
N TRP A 176 12.51 -15.02 4.07
CA TRP A 176 13.75 -14.88 4.83
C TRP A 176 14.37 -16.23 5.18
N ASP A 177 13.58 -17.14 5.75
CA ASP A 177 14.04 -18.47 6.15
C ASP A 177 14.47 -19.30 4.92
N MET A 178 13.73 -19.22 3.81
CA MET A 178 14.10 -19.84 2.53
C MET A 178 15.40 -19.26 1.96
N GLY A 179 15.60 -17.95 2.07
CA GLY A 179 16.84 -17.28 1.66
C GLY A 179 18.04 -17.76 2.46
N ALA A 180 17.91 -17.84 3.79
CA ALA A 180 18.93 -18.38 4.68
C ALA A 180 19.23 -19.87 4.36
N ALA A 181 18.18 -20.69 4.21
CA ALA A 181 18.32 -22.09 3.84
C ALA A 181 19.07 -22.26 2.52
N LYS A 182 18.70 -21.49 1.49
CA LYS A 182 19.39 -21.48 0.20
C LYS A 182 20.87 -21.13 0.33
N PHE A 183 21.21 -20.13 1.16
CA PHE A 183 22.60 -19.72 1.39
C PHE A 183 23.45 -20.85 2.00
N PHE A 184 22.88 -21.64 2.91
CA PHE A 184 23.55 -22.79 3.55
C PHE A 184 23.30 -24.13 2.86
N GLY A 185 22.77 -24.13 1.63
CA GLY A 185 22.51 -25.36 0.87
C GLY A 185 21.46 -26.29 1.48
N GLN A 186 20.57 -25.77 2.31
CA GLN A 186 19.51 -26.52 2.99
C GLN A 186 18.24 -26.64 2.12
N PRO A 187 17.40 -27.68 2.33
CA PRO A 187 16.13 -27.84 1.64
C PRO A 187 15.18 -26.67 1.91
N LEU A 188 14.36 -26.32 0.91
CA LEU A 188 13.38 -25.22 1.00
C LEU A 188 11.96 -25.71 1.33
N GLU A 189 11.72 -26.99 1.12
CA GLU A 189 10.45 -27.69 1.31
C GLU A 189 9.84 -27.46 2.71
N PRO A 190 10.61 -27.41 3.82
CA PRO A 190 10.05 -27.16 5.15
C PRO A 190 9.29 -25.83 5.30
N PHE A 191 9.59 -24.83 4.46
CA PHE A 191 9.01 -23.49 4.51
C PHE A 191 7.77 -23.35 3.61
N CYS A 192 7.53 -24.30 2.71
CA CYS A 192 6.40 -24.26 1.78
C CYS A 192 5.04 -24.28 2.47
N LYS A 193 4.95 -24.84 3.68
CA LYS A 193 3.73 -24.78 4.51
C LYS A 193 3.35 -23.34 4.88
N ASP A 194 4.34 -22.49 5.16
CA ASP A 194 4.13 -21.11 5.58
C ASP A 194 3.78 -20.24 4.37
N VAL A 195 4.41 -20.50 3.21
CA VAL A 195 4.02 -19.89 1.93
C VAL A 195 2.56 -20.22 1.59
N LYS A 196 2.15 -21.49 1.69
CA LYS A 196 0.77 -21.91 1.46
C LYS A 196 -0.20 -21.19 2.41
N LYS A 197 0.12 -21.15 3.70
CA LYS A 197 -0.66 -20.42 4.72
C LYS A 197 -0.81 -18.93 4.35
N ALA A 198 0.28 -18.28 3.92
CA ALA A 198 0.22 -16.89 3.48
C ALA A 198 -0.70 -16.69 2.28
N VAL A 199 -0.63 -17.56 1.25
CA VAL A 199 -1.53 -17.52 0.09
C VAL A 199 -3.01 -17.60 0.51
N GLU A 200 -3.33 -18.55 1.39
CA GLU A 200 -4.70 -18.73 1.90
C GLU A 200 -5.19 -17.50 2.68
N LEU A 201 -4.32 -16.88 3.47
CA LEU A 201 -4.64 -15.66 4.22
C LEU A 201 -4.78 -14.44 3.31
N PHE A 202 -3.92 -14.27 2.30
CA PHE A 202 -4.06 -13.20 1.30
C PHE A 202 -5.41 -13.28 0.58
N LYS A 203 -5.87 -14.49 0.23
CA LYS A 203 -7.16 -14.69 -0.46
C LYS A 203 -8.37 -14.35 0.41
N LYS A 204 -8.21 -14.36 1.72
CA LYS A 204 -9.25 -14.04 2.72
C LYS A 204 -9.16 -12.61 3.24
N GLU A 205 -8.09 -11.89 2.92
CA GLU A 205 -7.85 -10.56 3.47
C GLU A 205 -8.78 -9.54 2.83
N GLU A 206 -9.57 -8.86 3.67
CA GLU A 206 -10.44 -7.78 3.24
C GLU A 206 -9.66 -6.47 3.10
N GLN A 207 -9.80 -5.82 1.94
CA GLN A 207 -9.11 -4.57 1.63
C GLN A 207 -9.95 -3.37 2.03
N THR A 208 -9.95 -3.04 3.33
CA THR A 208 -10.83 -2.01 3.90
C THR A 208 -10.16 -0.63 4.02
N ILE A 209 -8.83 -0.58 4.10
CA ILE A 209 -8.08 0.66 4.31
C ILE A 209 -7.46 1.13 2.99
N LYS A 210 -7.84 2.32 2.52
CA LYS A 210 -7.30 2.89 1.28
C LYS A 210 -5.78 3.05 1.38
N PHE A 211 -5.07 2.63 0.32
CA PHE A 211 -3.61 2.62 0.21
C PHE A 211 -2.85 1.79 1.23
N TYR A 212 -3.51 0.98 2.06
CA TYR A 212 -2.83 0.03 2.91
C TYR A 212 -2.10 -1.03 2.05
N PRO A 213 -0.94 -1.56 2.48
CA PRO A 213 -0.08 -2.40 1.65
C PRO A 213 -0.61 -3.82 1.44
N TYR A 214 -1.84 -4.01 0.96
CA TYR A 214 -2.47 -5.31 0.68
C TYR A 214 -1.81 -6.15 -0.46
N SER A 215 -0.61 -5.78 -0.89
CA SER A 215 0.13 -6.49 -1.94
C SER A 215 0.81 -7.76 -1.42
N GLY A 216 1.16 -8.68 -2.33
CA GLY A 216 2.00 -9.84 -2.01
C GLY A 216 1.44 -11.18 -2.48
N LEU A 217 0.15 -11.26 -2.82
CA LEU A 217 -0.48 -12.51 -3.29
C LEU A 217 0.22 -13.07 -4.53
N ASP A 218 0.42 -12.27 -5.57
CA ASP A 218 1.11 -12.71 -6.80
C ASP A 218 2.52 -13.27 -6.52
N ARG A 219 3.22 -12.68 -5.55
CA ARG A 219 4.55 -13.14 -5.13
C ARG A 219 4.45 -14.46 -4.37
N ALA A 220 3.52 -14.56 -3.43
CA ALA A 220 3.27 -15.78 -2.67
C ALA A 220 2.91 -16.95 -3.60
N GLU A 221 2.03 -16.72 -4.57
CA GLU A 221 1.63 -17.74 -5.55
C GLU A 221 2.79 -18.17 -6.47
N LYS A 222 3.67 -17.24 -6.86
CA LYS A 222 4.89 -17.58 -7.61
C LYS A 222 5.84 -18.47 -6.81
N ILE A 223 6.01 -18.18 -5.51
CA ILE A 223 6.83 -19.01 -4.62
C ILE A 223 6.18 -20.38 -4.42
N MET A 224 4.85 -20.42 -4.25
CA MET A 224 4.10 -21.66 -4.07
C MET A 224 4.22 -22.59 -5.28
N LYS A 225 4.18 -22.05 -6.50
CA LYS A 225 4.43 -22.84 -7.73
C LYS A 225 5.81 -23.51 -7.73
N ASN A 226 6.82 -22.87 -7.14
CA ASN A 226 8.15 -23.47 -7.02
C ASN A 226 8.19 -24.57 -5.96
N CYS A 227 7.45 -24.40 -4.86
CA CYS A 227 7.26 -25.44 -3.86
C CYS A 227 6.64 -26.71 -4.47
N GLU A 228 5.56 -26.57 -5.24
CA GLU A 228 4.83 -27.69 -5.87
C GLU A 228 5.70 -28.46 -6.88
N LYS A 229 6.52 -27.75 -7.66
CA LYS A 229 7.43 -28.37 -8.63
C LYS A 229 8.48 -29.26 -7.96
N LYS A 230 9.02 -28.84 -6.82
CA LYS A 230 10.02 -29.63 -6.09
C LYS A 230 9.41 -30.82 -5.34
N SER A 231 8.18 -30.69 -4.85
CA SER A 231 7.46 -31.82 -4.24
C SER A 231 7.14 -32.94 -5.22
N SER A 232 7.12 -32.65 -6.53
CA SER A 232 6.80 -33.62 -7.60
C SER A 232 8.03 -34.33 -8.18
N GLN A 233 9.23 -34.03 -7.67
CA GLN A 233 10.51 -34.60 -8.12
C GLN A 233 11.16 -35.53 -7.09
N ASN A 234 10.53 -35.70 -5.93
CA ASN A 234 10.86 -36.66 -4.88
C ASN A 234 9.75 -37.72 -4.81
#